data_AF-A0A4D4JEU5-F1
#
_entry.id   AF-A0A4D4JEU5-F1
#
_cell.length_a   1.000
_cell.length_b   1.000
_cell.length_c   1.000
_cell.angle_alpha   90.00
_cell.angle_beta   90.00
_cell.angle_gamma   90.00
#
_symmetry.space_group_name_H-M   'P 1'
#
loop_
_entity.id
_entity.type
_entity.pdbx_description
1 polymer ?
#
loop_
_entity_poly.entity_id
_entity_poly.type
_entity_poly.pdbx_seq_one_letter_code
_entity_poly.pdbx_strand_id
1 'polypeptide(L)'
;MRTPPYAVSAPAVAAVLGAAGALALHLAPERLTGLTAGALVCFVAFVFWPWAVLPVGIVGGVAATKAVPTAPLANSQVAFVVVVHAAVLAAGCLALLARHLAFCAGDQPRRTPADRSMALLAALVAAGALYGLARGHAPHRVLVATYEIAIIPAYYFLATHTLTTARRLRAASILYATAAAVLAATEMTVPGRHGGLLSALAIPPLLVAVTGLRGWRRAAALVLIALFVGDVIVASYRSVWLATGLAVLILLACGSGHLRRSLAMGIAAGAVFTVAVGAVSAGWRARSTLVGEHLDDDAGYRLSEMAVGLRVFAAHPLAGDGLGQTTPHVYLPGFAITNVGPIYHVFYVMILANLGLAGLIAVSAPLWRALRVAWAARDPRTLAFLALTCGFIAAAASAGPTDGHWELGVLPALALLANQRPAGHAGVEGSRP
;
A
#
# COMPACT_ATOMS: atom_id res chain seq x y z
N MET A 1 -26.20 22.79 -16.96
CA MET A 1 -24.95 22.19 -16.45
C MET A 1 -25.25 20.74 -16.08
N ARG A 2 -24.65 19.76 -16.77
CA ARG A 2 -24.82 18.35 -16.40
C ARG A 2 -23.96 18.08 -15.16
N THR A 3 -24.60 17.75 -14.04
CA THR A 3 -23.91 17.23 -12.87
C THR A 3 -23.08 16.01 -13.29
N PRO A 4 -21.75 16.00 -13.08
CA PRO A 4 -20.94 14.86 -13.48
C PRO A 4 -21.37 13.63 -12.68
N PRO A 5 -21.48 12.43 -13.30
CA PRO A 5 -21.96 11.20 -12.66
C PRO A 5 -21.08 10.69 -11.49
N TYR A 6 -20.03 11.41 -11.11
CA TYR A 6 -19.10 11.10 -10.03
C TYR A 6 -19.45 11.78 -8.70
N ALA A 7 -20.44 12.70 -8.69
CA ALA A 7 -20.93 13.33 -7.46
C ALA A 7 -21.61 12.33 -6.51
N VAL A 8 -22.00 11.15 -7.00
CA VAL A 8 -22.68 10.11 -6.20
C VAL A 8 -21.68 9.18 -5.49
N SER A 9 -20.44 9.02 -5.99
CA SER A 9 -19.47 8.07 -5.41
C SER A 9 -18.61 8.67 -4.28
N ALA A 10 -18.28 9.95 -4.33
CA ALA A 10 -17.50 10.61 -3.28
C ALA A 10 -18.19 10.64 -1.90
N PRO A 11 -19.50 10.99 -1.78
CA PRO A 11 -20.19 10.94 -0.49
C PRO A 11 -20.39 9.50 0.01
N ALA A 12 -20.56 8.52 -0.88
CA ALA A 12 -20.69 7.12 -0.48
C ALA A 12 -19.38 6.56 0.10
N VAL A 13 -18.23 6.84 -0.53
CA VAL A 13 -16.91 6.43 -0.01
C VAL A 13 -16.58 7.18 1.28
N ALA A 14 -16.88 8.47 1.38
CA ALA A 14 -16.70 9.25 2.59
C ALA A 14 -17.62 8.79 3.74
N ALA A 15 -18.86 8.39 3.43
CA ALA A 15 -19.81 7.87 4.41
C ALA A 15 -19.40 6.48 4.91
N VAL A 16 -18.94 5.58 4.03
CA VAL A 16 -18.46 4.25 4.42
C VAL A 16 -17.18 4.35 5.25
N LEU A 17 -16.22 5.20 4.86
CA LEU A 17 -14.98 5.40 5.63
C LEU A 17 -15.23 6.17 6.93
N GLY A 18 -16.14 7.15 6.93
CA GLY A 18 -16.57 7.87 8.12
C GLY A 18 -17.31 6.96 9.12
N ALA A 19 -18.18 6.08 8.63
CA ALA A 19 -18.86 5.08 9.45
C ALA A 19 -17.88 4.02 9.98
N ALA A 20 -16.93 3.55 9.17
CA ALA A 20 -15.88 2.64 9.61
C ALA A 20 -14.96 3.30 10.66
N GLY A 21 -14.60 4.58 10.48
CA GLY A 21 -13.81 5.35 11.45
C GLY A 21 -14.56 5.62 12.76
N ALA A 22 -15.85 5.96 12.70
CA ALA A 22 -16.68 6.17 13.88
C ALA A 22 -16.93 4.86 14.67
N LEU A 23 -17.18 3.76 13.96
CA LEU A 23 -17.31 2.42 14.57
C LEU A 23 -15.99 1.95 15.19
N ALA A 24 -14.86 2.24 14.53
CA ALA A 24 -13.52 1.95 15.02
C ALA A 24 -13.16 2.75 16.28
N LEU A 25 -13.59 4.02 16.37
CA LEU A 25 -13.44 4.86 17.56
C LEU A 25 -14.31 4.35 18.72
N HIS A 26 -15.53 3.88 18.46
CA HIS A 26 -16.44 3.35 19.48
C HIS A 26 -15.86 2.16 20.26
N LEU A 27 -14.90 1.42 19.70
CA LEU A 27 -14.31 0.21 20.29
C LEU A 27 -13.14 0.46 21.27
N ALA A 28 -12.72 1.72 21.54
CA ALA A 28 -11.53 2.00 22.36
C ALA A 28 -11.67 3.19 23.33
N PRO A 29 -12.55 3.14 24.35
CA PRO A 29 -12.98 4.30 25.15
C PRO A 29 -11.84 5.06 25.86
N GLU A 30 -10.84 4.38 26.41
CA GLU A 30 -9.71 5.04 27.11
C GLU A 30 -8.62 5.58 26.18
N ARG A 31 -8.65 5.21 24.90
CA ARG A 31 -7.70 5.68 23.86
C ARG A 31 -8.33 6.68 22.89
N LEU A 32 -9.61 7.02 23.10
CA LEU A 32 -10.39 7.92 22.25
C LEU A 32 -9.78 9.31 22.15
N THR A 33 -9.28 9.89 23.24
CA THR A 33 -8.76 11.28 23.23
C THR A 33 -7.54 11.41 22.32
N GLY A 34 -6.61 10.45 22.37
CA GLY A 34 -5.42 10.45 21.50
C GLY A 34 -5.76 10.21 20.03
N LEU A 35 -6.66 9.25 19.74
CA LEU A 35 -7.09 8.94 18.38
C LEU A 35 -7.90 10.09 17.76
N THR A 36 -8.80 10.71 18.52
CA THR A 36 -9.60 11.85 18.06
C THR A 36 -8.76 13.11 17.86
N ALA A 37 -7.83 13.42 18.77
CA ALA A 37 -6.88 14.51 18.59
C ALA A 37 -5.98 14.26 17.36
N GLY A 38 -5.45 13.05 17.20
CA GLY A 38 -4.66 12.67 16.02
C GLY A 38 -5.45 12.78 14.72
N ALA A 39 -6.70 12.30 14.70
CA ALA A 39 -7.59 12.40 13.55
C ALA A 39 -7.93 13.86 13.21
N LEU A 40 -8.15 14.71 14.22
CA LEU A 40 -8.40 16.14 14.04
C LEU A 40 -7.18 16.86 13.47
N VAL A 41 -5.98 16.59 14.02
CA VAL A 41 -4.72 17.15 13.49
C VAL A 41 -4.50 16.71 12.04
N CYS A 42 -4.72 15.42 11.73
CA CYS A 42 -4.65 14.91 10.37
C CYS A 42 -5.67 15.60 9.47
N PHE A 43 -6.93 15.70 9.89
CA PHE A 43 -7.98 16.38 9.13
C PHE A 43 -7.60 17.83 8.80
N VAL A 44 -7.22 18.63 9.81
CA VAL A 44 -6.80 20.02 9.61
C VAL A 44 -5.60 20.10 8.67
N ALA A 45 -4.58 19.28 8.90
CA ALA A 45 -3.40 19.24 8.04
C ALA A 45 -3.76 18.87 6.59
N PHE A 46 -4.64 17.90 6.37
CA PHE A 46 -5.05 17.47 5.03
C PHE A 46 -5.97 18.48 4.33
N VAL A 47 -6.71 19.30 5.08
CA VAL A 47 -7.45 20.44 4.53
C VAL A 47 -6.49 21.45 3.92
N PHE A 48 -5.30 21.69 4.48
CA PHE A 48 -4.33 22.64 3.93
C PHE A 48 -3.32 21.99 2.96
N TRP A 49 -2.93 20.75 3.23
CA TRP A 49 -1.92 19.98 2.48
C TRP A 49 -2.48 18.60 2.07
N PRO A 50 -3.44 18.55 1.13
CA PRO A 50 -4.08 17.29 0.73
C PRO A 50 -3.09 16.25 0.21
N TRP A 51 -1.98 16.68 -0.39
CA TRP A 51 -0.92 15.78 -0.88
C TRP A 51 -0.18 15.02 0.22
N ALA A 52 -0.32 15.41 1.49
CA ALA A 52 0.31 14.75 2.63
C ALA A 52 -0.47 13.51 3.11
N VAL A 53 -1.72 13.33 2.68
CA VAL A 53 -2.60 12.23 3.12
C VAL A 53 -1.92 10.86 2.95
N LEU A 54 -1.36 10.61 1.76
CA LEU A 54 -0.75 9.32 1.46
C LEU A 54 0.54 9.07 2.26
N PRO A 55 1.56 9.95 2.26
CA PRO A 55 2.75 9.73 3.08
C PRO A 55 2.44 9.57 4.57
N VAL A 56 1.50 10.34 5.11
CA VAL A 56 1.09 10.25 6.53
C VAL A 56 0.33 8.95 6.79
N GLY A 57 -0.61 8.57 5.93
CA GLY A 57 -1.34 7.31 6.07
C GLY A 57 -0.43 6.08 5.98
N ILE A 58 0.54 6.10 5.06
CA ILE A 58 1.48 4.99 4.85
C ILE A 58 2.52 4.92 5.97
N VAL A 59 3.32 5.98 6.15
CA VAL A 59 4.46 5.95 7.07
C VAL A 59 4.00 6.20 8.50
N GLY A 60 3.09 7.15 8.70
CA GLY A 60 2.54 7.48 10.01
C GLY A 60 1.69 6.36 10.58
N GLY A 61 0.95 5.61 9.74
CA GLY A 61 0.24 4.41 10.15
C GLY A 61 1.16 3.34 10.74
N VAL A 62 2.25 3.01 10.03
CA VAL A 62 3.28 2.06 10.50
C VAL A 62 3.99 2.58 11.75
N ALA A 63 4.29 3.87 11.83
CA ALA A 63 4.93 4.44 13.02
C ALA A 63 4.00 4.41 14.25
N ALA A 64 2.72 4.73 14.07
CA ALA A 64 1.73 4.74 15.15
C ALA A 64 1.48 3.33 15.72
N THR A 65 1.42 2.30 14.86
CA THR A 65 1.25 0.92 15.31
C THR A 65 2.45 0.42 16.11
N LYS A 66 3.67 0.90 15.79
CA LYS A 66 4.90 0.60 16.53
C LYS A 66 5.07 1.41 17.82
N ALA A 67 4.43 2.58 17.93
CA ALA A 67 4.56 3.48 19.08
C ALA A 67 3.68 3.09 20.27
N VAL A 68 2.63 2.29 20.06
CA VAL A 68 1.77 1.81 21.15
C VAL A 68 2.42 0.60 21.81
N PRO A 69 2.79 0.66 23.11
CA PRO A 69 3.25 -0.52 23.85
C PRO A 69 2.08 -1.50 23.96
N THR A 70 2.06 -2.56 23.14
CA THR A 70 0.95 -3.52 23.18
C THR A 70 1.22 -4.63 24.19
N ALA A 71 0.29 -4.79 25.13
CA ALA A 71 0.09 -5.99 25.95
C ALA A 71 -0.17 -7.24 25.07
N PRO A 72 0.02 -8.47 25.59
CA PRO A 72 0.30 -9.69 24.79
C PRO A 72 -0.90 -10.33 24.07
N LEU A 73 -1.93 -9.58 23.68
CA LEU A 73 -3.10 -10.14 22.97
C LEU A 73 -2.98 -9.93 21.44
N ALA A 74 -2.44 -10.92 20.74
CA ALA A 74 -2.18 -10.91 19.29
C ALA A 74 -3.38 -10.45 18.42
N ASN A 75 -4.62 -10.81 18.80
CA ASN A 75 -5.82 -10.41 18.04
C ASN A 75 -6.19 -8.92 18.17
N SER A 76 -5.78 -8.26 19.27
CA SER A 76 -6.01 -6.83 19.47
C SER A 76 -5.14 -5.95 18.57
N GLN A 77 -4.03 -6.51 18.05
CA GLN A 77 -3.07 -5.78 17.22
C GLN A 77 -3.61 -5.50 15.82
N VAL A 78 -4.20 -6.51 15.15
CA VAL A 78 -4.75 -6.33 13.79
C VAL A 78 -5.89 -5.34 13.80
N ALA A 79 -6.84 -5.46 14.74
CA ALA A 79 -7.94 -4.52 14.88
C ALA A 79 -7.44 -3.08 15.11
N PHE A 80 -6.43 -2.89 15.96
CA PHE A 80 -5.83 -1.58 16.19
C PHE A 80 -5.16 -1.01 14.93
N VAL A 81 -4.40 -1.82 14.19
CA VAL A 81 -3.79 -1.41 12.91
C VAL A 81 -4.86 -0.97 11.92
N VAL A 82 -5.94 -1.76 11.78
CA VAL A 82 -7.09 -1.45 10.94
C VAL A 82 -7.73 -0.13 11.36
N VAL A 83 -7.98 0.08 12.65
CA VAL A 83 -8.57 1.31 13.20
C VAL A 83 -7.71 2.52 12.87
N VAL A 84 -6.41 2.46 13.13
CA VAL A 84 -5.49 3.58 12.90
C VAL A 84 -5.44 3.95 11.42
N HIS A 85 -5.26 2.97 10.54
CA HIS A 85 -5.23 3.23 9.10
C HIS A 85 -6.59 3.74 8.59
N ALA A 86 -7.69 3.10 8.96
CA ALA A 86 -9.02 3.53 8.56
C ALA A 86 -9.33 4.97 9.02
N ALA A 87 -8.92 5.34 10.25
CA ALA A 87 -9.10 6.69 10.77
C ALA A 87 -8.33 7.74 9.96
N VAL A 88 -7.08 7.47 9.58
CA VAL A 88 -6.28 8.40 8.77
C VAL A 88 -6.87 8.56 7.37
N LEU A 89 -7.31 7.47 6.74
CA LEU A 89 -7.97 7.51 5.43
C LEU A 89 -9.30 8.27 5.49
N ALA A 90 -10.10 8.01 6.52
CA ALA A 90 -11.36 8.72 6.76
C ALA A 90 -11.12 10.23 6.95
N ALA A 91 -10.12 10.62 7.75
CA ALA A 91 -9.71 12.01 7.90
C ALA A 91 -9.29 12.63 6.56
N GLY A 92 -8.56 11.90 5.72
CA GLY A 92 -8.20 12.33 4.37
C GLY A 92 -9.40 12.56 3.45
N CYS A 93 -10.35 11.61 3.43
CA CYS A 93 -11.59 11.73 2.66
C CYS A 93 -12.48 12.88 3.14
N LEU A 94 -12.63 13.04 4.46
CA LEU A 94 -13.38 14.15 5.05
C LEU A 94 -12.73 15.49 4.73
N ALA A 95 -11.39 15.59 4.80
CA ALA A 95 -10.66 16.80 4.44
C ALA A 95 -10.86 17.18 2.98
N LEU A 96 -10.86 16.20 2.07
CA LEU A 96 -11.16 16.43 0.65
C LEU A 96 -12.59 16.92 0.43
N LEU A 97 -13.57 16.34 1.14
CA LEU A 97 -14.96 16.77 1.09
C LEU A 97 -15.11 18.21 1.62
N ALA A 98 -14.54 18.50 2.79
CA ALA A 98 -14.54 19.84 3.37
C ALA A 98 -13.90 20.87 2.42
N ARG A 99 -12.77 20.52 1.78
CA ARG A 99 -12.14 21.38 0.78
C ARG A 99 -13.04 21.64 -0.42
N HIS A 100 -13.74 20.61 -0.89
CA HIS A 100 -14.64 20.73 -2.03
C HIS A 100 -15.81 21.67 -1.73
N LEU A 101 -16.40 21.54 -0.54
CA LEU A 101 -17.53 22.36 -0.08
C LEU A 101 -17.12 23.80 0.25
N ALA A 102 -16.00 23.99 0.95
CA ALA A 102 -15.62 25.29 1.49
C ALA A 102 -14.89 26.20 0.49
N PHE A 103 -14.07 25.64 -0.41
CA PHE A 103 -13.17 26.45 -1.24
C PHE A 103 -13.54 26.49 -2.72
N CYS A 104 -14.59 25.76 -3.17
CA CYS A 104 -14.95 25.60 -4.58
C CYS A 104 -13.73 25.44 -5.50
N ALA A 105 -12.66 24.84 -4.99
CA ALA A 105 -11.33 25.03 -5.55
C ALA A 105 -11.20 24.25 -6.85
N GLY A 106 -10.67 24.90 -7.90
CA GLY A 106 -10.46 24.36 -9.25
C GLY A 106 -9.51 23.15 -9.36
N ASP A 107 -9.22 22.46 -8.25
CA ASP A 107 -8.56 21.17 -8.26
C ASP A 107 -9.55 20.09 -8.72
N GLN A 108 -9.76 19.98 -10.03
CA GLN A 108 -10.51 18.86 -10.55
C GLN A 108 -9.71 17.56 -10.35
N PRO A 109 -10.35 16.48 -9.88
CA PRO A 109 -9.68 15.19 -9.75
C PRO A 109 -9.20 14.72 -11.12
N ARG A 110 -8.01 14.09 -11.13
CA ARG A 110 -7.48 13.52 -12.37
C ARG A 110 -8.24 12.24 -12.69
N ARG A 111 -9.05 12.31 -13.75
CA ARG A 111 -9.70 11.11 -14.30
C ARG A 111 -8.66 10.17 -14.85
N THR A 112 -8.88 8.87 -14.63
CA THR A 112 -8.06 7.83 -15.22
C THR A 112 -8.93 6.69 -15.79
N PRO A 113 -8.35 5.86 -16.68
CA PRO A 113 -9.04 4.67 -17.20
C PRO A 113 -9.46 3.64 -16.13
N ALA A 114 -8.88 3.67 -14.93
CA ALA A 114 -9.17 2.72 -13.85
C ALA A 114 -10.31 3.15 -12.92
N ASP A 115 -10.82 4.39 -13.02
CA ASP A 115 -11.81 4.95 -12.08
C ASP A 115 -13.08 4.12 -11.99
N ARG A 116 -13.65 3.70 -13.13
CA ARG A 116 -14.89 2.90 -13.16
C ARG A 116 -14.69 1.52 -12.52
N SER A 117 -13.55 0.88 -12.76
CA SER A 117 -13.22 -0.41 -12.16
C SER A 117 -12.99 -0.30 -10.65
N MET A 118 -12.37 0.79 -10.19
CA MET A 118 -12.19 1.03 -8.75
C MET A 118 -13.51 1.32 -8.05
N ALA A 119 -14.42 2.05 -8.68
CA ALA A 119 -15.78 2.24 -8.16
C ALA A 119 -16.57 0.92 -8.11
N LEU A 120 -16.46 0.07 -9.13
CA LEU A 120 -17.08 -1.25 -9.14
C LEU A 120 -16.51 -2.15 -8.03
N LEU A 121 -15.20 -2.13 -7.82
CA LEU A 121 -14.55 -2.86 -6.73
C LEU A 121 -15.07 -2.38 -5.36
N ALA A 122 -15.16 -1.06 -5.14
CA ALA A 122 -15.73 -0.51 -3.91
C ALA A 122 -17.18 -0.96 -3.67
N ALA A 123 -18.02 -0.94 -4.72
CA ALA A 123 -19.40 -1.41 -4.65
C ALA A 123 -19.48 -2.91 -4.35
N LEU A 124 -18.62 -3.72 -4.98
CA LEU A 124 -18.56 -5.16 -4.73
C LEU A 124 -18.11 -5.48 -3.30
N VAL A 125 -17.14 -4.74 -2.76
CA VAL A 125 -16.70 -4.89 -1.37
C VAL A 125 -17.84 -4.57 -0.40
N ALA A 126 -18.58 -3.49 -0.63
CA ALA A 126 -19.76 -3.17 0.16
C ALA A 126 -20.85 -4.27 0.07
N ALA A 127 -21.13 -4.77 -1.13
CA ALA A 127 -22.08 -5.87 -1.33
C ALA A 127 -21.59 -7.17 -0.64
N GLY A 128 -20.30 -7.47 -0.72
CA GLY A 128 -19.68 -8.61 -0.05
C GLY A 128 -19.72 -8.51 1.48
N ALA A 129 -19.66 -7.29 2.03
CA ALA A 129 -19.80 -7.05 3.47
C ALA A 129 -21.23 -7.32 3.92
N LEU A 130 -22.22 -6.81 3.17
CA LEU A 130 -23.63 -7.09 3.43
C LEU A 130 -23.95 -8.58 3.29
N TYR A 131 -23.39 -9.23 2.27
CA TYR A 131 -23.54 -10.68 2.09
C TYR A 131 -22.93 -11.46 3.25
N GLY A 132 -21.73 -11.06 3.72
CA GLY A 132 -21.10 -11.68 4.89
C GLY A 132 -21.93 -11.53 6.18
N LEU A 133 -22.50 -10.35 6.42
CA LEU A 133 -23.43 -10.14 7.53
C LEU A 133 -24.69 -11.00 7.39
N ALA A 134 -25.25 -11.09 6.18
CA ALA A 134 -26.43 -11.92 5.91
C ALA A 134 -26.16 -13.43 6.08
N ARG A 135 -24.92 -13.87 5.85
CA ARG A 135 -24.44 -15.23 6.13
C ARG A 135 -24.21 -15.51 7.63
N GLY A 136 -24.36 -14.49 8.48
CA GLY A 136 -24.16 -14.62 9.93
C GLY A 136 -22.72 -14.50 10.38
N HIS A 137 -21.80 -14.01 9.53
CA HIS A 137 -20.42 -13.76 9.94
C HIS A 137 -20.37 -12.64 10.98
N ALA A 138 -19.47 -12.79 11.97
CA ALA A 138 -19.36 -11.84 13.07
C ALA A 138 -18.99 -10.43 12.55
N PRO A 139 -19.66 -9.35 12.98
CA PRO A 139 -19.46 -8.00 12.43
C PRO A 139 -18.00 -7.51 12.44
N HIS A 140 -17.25 -7.81 13.49
CA HIS A 140 -15.83 -7.43 13.58
C HIS A 140 -14.98 -8.14 12.52
N ARG A 141 -15.31 -9.39 12.15
CA ARG A 141 -14.61 -10.15 11.10
C ARG A 141 -14.95 -9.60 9.72
N VAL A 142 -16.23 -9.27 9.51
CA VAL A 142 -16.68 -8.59 8.28
C VAL A 142 -15.92 -7.27 8.12
N LEU A 143 -15.82 -6.46 9.18
CA LEU A 143 -15.11 -5.18 9.15
C LEU A 143 -13.65 -5.35 8.76
N VAL A 144 -12.94 -6.29 9.39
CA VAL A 144 -11.53 -6.57 9.11
C VAL A 144 -11.33 -7.03 7.65
N ALA A 145 -12.13 -8.00 7.17
CA ALA A 145 -12.06 -8.48 5.79
C ALA A 145 -12.43 -7.37 4.77
N THR A 146 -13.40 -6.54 5.11
CA THR A 146 -13.80 -5.38 4.31
C THR A 146 -12.66 -4.40 4.18
N TYR A 147 -11.99 -4.07 5.28
CA TYR A 147 -10.85 -3.15 5.28
C TYR A 147 -9.74 -3.64 4.33
N GLU A 148 -9.36 -4.91 4.40
CA GLU A 148 -8.24 -5.47 3.61
C GLU A 148 -8.43 -5.32 2.09
N ILE A 149 -9.69 -5.30 1.62
CA ILE A 149 -10.00 -5.15 0.19
C ILE A 149 -10.39 -3.70 -0.15
N ALA A 150 -11.14 -3.02 0.73
CA ALA A 150 -11.57 -1.63 0.56
C ALA A 150 -10.40 -0.63 0.53
N ILE A 151 -9.27 -0.99 1.14
CA ILE A 151 -8.07 -0.15 1.15
C ILE A 151 -7.53 0.13 -0.27
N ILE A 152 -7.71 -0.82 -1.22
CA ILE A 152 -7.28 -0.68 -2.62
C ILE A 152 -7.97 0.53 -3.29
N PRO A 153 -9.32 0.57 -3.42
CA PRO A 153 -9.99 1.71 -4.03
C PRO A 153 -9.83 3.00 -3.20
N ALA A 154 -9.70 2.91 -1.87
CA ALA A 154 -9.50 4.08 -1.02
C ALA A 154 -8.17 4.79 -1.31
N TYR A 155 -7.06 4.05 -1.34
CA TYR A 155 -5.74 4.62 -1.66
C TYR A 155 -5.65 5.13 -3.10
N TYR A 156 -6.26 4.41 -4.04
CA TYR A 156 -6.38 4.86 -5.41
C TYR A 156 -7.13 6.20 -5.52
N PHE A 157 -8.27 6.31 -4.83
CA PHE A 157 -9.08 7.53 -4.78
C PHE A 157 -8.27 8.69 -4.20
N LEU A 158 -7.63 8.49 -3.04
CA LEU A 158 -6.81 9.52 -2.42
C LEU A 158 -5.65 9.94 -3.33
N ALA A 159 -4.96 9.01 -4.00
CA ALA A 159 -3.89 9.34 -4.94
C ALA A 159 -4.37 10.25 -6.08
N THR A 160 -5.47 9.87 -6.75
CA THR A 160 -6.02 10.61 -7.90
C THR A 160 -6.62 11.98 -7.54
N HIS A 161 -7.04 12.18 -6.29
CA HIS A 161 -7.64 13.42 -5.81
C HIS A 161 -6.62 14.36 -5.12
N THR A 162 -5.56 13.81 -4.53
CA THR A 162 -4.57 14.60 -3.76
C THR A 162 -3.31 14.93 -4.55
N LEU A 163 -2.93 14.07 -5.51
CA LEU A 163 -1.69 14.19 -6.29
C LEU A 163 -1.94 14.72 -7.71
N THR A 164 -2.84 15.68 -7.84
CA THR A 164 -3.34 16.23 -9.12
C THR A 164 -2.32 17.04 -9.92
N THR A 165 -1.14 17.35 -9.35
CA THR A 165 -0.08 18.12 -10.02
C THR A 165 1.29 17.49 -9.79
N ALA A 166 2.22 17.70 -10.72
CA ALA A 166 3.60 17.23 -10.57
C ALA A 166 4.29 17.79 -9.32
N ARG A 167 3.94 19.04 -8.93
CA ARG A 167 4.44 19.67 -7.70
C ARG A 167 3.96 18.93 -6.45
N ARG A 168 2.66 18.58 -6.38
CA ARG A 168 2.08 17.82 -5.28
C ARG A 168 2.64 16.40 -5.19
N LEU A 169 2.73 15.71 -6.32
CA LEU A 169 3.36 14.39 -6.39
C LEU A 169 4.80 14.44 -5.87
N ARG A 170 5.60 15.41 -6.34
CA ARG A 170 6.98 15.58 -5.86
C ARG A 170 7.05 15.87 -4.36
N ALA A 171 6.20 16.76 -3.83
CA ALA A 171 6.15 17.06 -2.41
C ALA A 171 5.79 15.81 -1.57
N ALA A 172 4.79 15.05 -2.00
CA ALA A 172 4.40 13.80 -1.37
C ALA A 172 5.53 12.76 -1.41
N SER A 173 6.22 12.60 -2.55
CA SER A 173 7.35 11.68 -2.67
C SER A 173 8.53 12.07 -1.78
N ILE A 174 8.82 13.37 -1.63
CA ILE A 174 9.87 13.84 -0.72
C ILE A 174 9.49 13.55 0.73
N LEU A 175 8.26 13.91 1.13
CA LEU A 175 7.78 13.65 2.50
C LEU A 175 7.82 12.15 2.81
N TYR A 176 7.34 11.31 1.89
CA TYR A 176 7.40 9.86 2.00
C TYR A 176 8.83 9.35 2.17
N ALA A 177 9.74 9.73 1.26
CA ALA A 177 11.13 9.26 1.28
C ALA A 177 11.86 9.71 2.54
N THR A 178 11.66 10.94 3.00
CA THR A 178 12.26 11.44 4.24
C THR A 178 11.73 10.69 5.46
N ALA A 179 10.41 10.54 5.59
CA ALA A 179 9.81 9.85 6.73
C ALA A 179 10.19 8.35 6.75
N ALA A 180 10.18 7.68 5.59
CA ALA A 180 10.61 6.29 5.45
C ALA A 180 12.11 6.12 5.78
N ALA A 181 12.97 7.08 5.39
CA ALA A 181 14.39 7.03 5.73
C ALA A 181 14.64 7.10 7.23
N VAL A 182 13.94 8.01 7.92
CA VAL A 182 14.01 8.12 9.39
C VAL A 182 13.55 6.82 10.02
N LEU A 183 12.41 6.28 9.58
CA LEU A 183 11.88 5.04 10.13
C LEU A 183 12.83 3.86 9.89
N ALA A 184 13.32 3.67 8.66
CA ALA A 184 14.28 2.63 8.32
C ALA A 184 15.57 2.74 9.15
N ALA A 185 16.13 3.95 9.29
CA ALA A 185 17.31 4.18 10.11
C ALA A 185 17.06 3.82 11.59
N THR A 186 15.90 4.17 12.15
CA THR A 186 15.54 3.80 13.53
C THR A 186 15.27 2.31 13.70
N GLU A 187 14.71 1.64 12.69
CA GLU A 187 14.40 0.21 12.76
C GLU A 187 15.64 -0.66 12.60
N MET A 188 16.61 -0.19 11.81
CA MET A 188 17.90 -0.86 11.66
C MET A 188 18.77 -0.77 12.93
N THR A 189 18.52 0.17 13.83
CA THR A 189 19.28 0.32 15.08
C THR A 189 18.65 -0.39 16.28
N VAL A 190 17.39 -0.83 16.18
CA VAL A 190 16.66 -1.48 17.27
C VAL A 190 16.54 -3.00 17.00
N PRO A 191 17.12 -3.86 17.87
CA PRO A 191 17.00 -5.31 17.74
C PRO A 191 15.54 -5.80 17.71
N GLY A 192 15.25 -6.82 16.90
CA GLY A 192 13.92 -7.45 16.82
C GLY A 192 12.84 -6.65 16.07
N ARG A 193 13.15 -5.47 15.52
CA ARG A 193 12.22 -4.76 14.63
C ARG A 193 12.44 -5.18 13.17
N HIS A 194 11.32 -5.42 12.47
CA HIS A 194 11.32 -5.68 11.04
C HIS A 194 10.84 -4.44 10.27
N GLY A 195 11.45 -4.24 9.09
CA GLY A 195 11.25 -3.10 8.20
C GLY A 195 11.21 -3.54 6.73
N GLY A 196 11.67 -2.69 5.82
CA GLY A 196 11.86 -3.05 4.41
C GLY A 196 10.71 -2.74 3.46
N LEU A 197 9.44 -2.85 3.90
CA LEU A 197 8.29 -2.58 3.01
C LEU A 197 8.32 -1.16 2.43
N LEU A 198 8.44 -0.15 3.31
CA LEU A 198 8.44 1.25 2.90
C LEU A 198 9.68 1.58 2.04
N SER A 199 10.81 0.98 2.38
CA SER A 199 12.07 1.08 1.65
C SER A 199 11.95 0.49 0.24
N ALA A 200 11.32 -0.68 0.09
CA ALA A 200 11.07 -1.33 -1.20
C ALA A 200 10.29 -0.44 -2.16
N LEU A 201 9.24 0.22 -1.67
CA LEU A 201 8.42 1.14 -2.46
C LEU A 201 9.17 2.42 -2.89
N ALA A 202 10.18 2.83 -2.12
CA ALA A 202 10.99 4.01 -2.43
C ALA A 202 12.06 3.76 -3.50
N ILE A 203 12.59 2.53 -3.58
CA ILE A 203 13.78 2.20 -4.39
C ILE A 203 13.56 2.49 -5.89
N PRO A 204 12.57 1.89 -6.60
CA PRO A 204 12.35 2.13 -8.03
C PRO A 204 12.18 3.61 -8.44
N PRO A 205 11.32 4.42 -7.79
CA PRO A 205 11.19 5.82 -8.17
C PRO A 205 12.45 6.65 -7.86
N LEU A 206 13.19 6.32 -6.80
CA LEU A 206 14.47 6.99 -6.51
C LEU A 206 15.55 6.67 -7.54
N LEU A 207 15.64 5.41 -7.98
CA LEU A 207 16.54 4.98 -9.05
C LEU A 207 16.30 5.75 -10.34
N VAL A 208 15.03 5.97 -10.69
CA VAL A 208 14.65 6.81 -11.83
C VAL A 208 15.00 8.28 -11.58
N ALA A 209 14.70 8.82 -10.39
CA ALA A 209 15.01 10.21 -10.07
C ALA A 209 16.50 10.52 -10.14
N VAL A 210 17.37 9.60 -9.68
CA VAL A 210 18.83 9.71 -9.70
C VAL A 210 19.39 9.96 -11.09
N THR A 211 18.76 9.43 -12.15
CA THR A 211 19.22 9.62 -13.54
C THR A 211 19.29 11.10 -13.95
N GLY A 212 18.45 11.96 -13.35
CA GLY A 212 18.39 13.40 -13.63
C GLY A 212 19.12 14.28 -12.62
N LEU A 213 19.72 13.71 -11.57
CA LEU A 213 20.41 14.46 -10.53
C LEU A 213 21.92 14.59 -10.83
N ARG A 214 22.54 15.68 -10.34
CA ARG A 214 23.98 15.95 -10.46
C ARG A 214 24.57 16.42 -9.12
N GLY A 215 25.89 16.29 -8.99
CA GLY A 215 26.64 16.73 -7.81
C GLY A 215 26.14 16.13 -6.50
N TRP A 216 26.11 16.95 -5.44
CA TRP A 216 25.72 16.52 -4.09
C TRP A 216 24.32 15.92 -4.03
N ARG A 217 23.37 16.39 -4.86
CA ARG A 217 21.99 15.86 -4.88
C ARG A 217 21.95 14.41 -5.33
N ARG A 218 22.79 14.04 -6.29
CA ARG A 218 22.92 12.65 -6.75
C ARG A 218 23.57 11.79 -5.68
N ALA A 219 24.61 12.29 -5.02
CA ALA A 219 25.25 11.59 -3.91
C ALA A 219 24.26 11.33 -2.76
N ALA A 220 23.50 12.34 -2.34
CA ALA A 220 22.48 12.20 -1.30
C ALA A 220 21.40 11.15 -1.66
N ALA A 221 20.94 11.15 -2.91
CA ALA A 221 19.97 10.17 -3.38
C ALA A 221 20.56 8.74 -3.45
N LEU A 222 21.84 8.58 -3.80
CA LEU A 222 22.52 7.27 -3.76
C LEU A 222 22.68 6.76 -2.33
N VAL A 223 23.01 7.64 -1.37
CA VAL A 223 23.07 7.28 0.05
C VAL A 223 21.69 6.81 0.54
N LEU A 224 20.63 7.52 0.15
CA LEU A 224 19.27 7.13 0.50
C LEU A 224 18.86 5.78 -0.11
N ILE A 225 19.22 5.53 -1.37
CA ILE A 225 19.01 4.22 -2.01
C ILE A 225 19.79 3.14 -1.26
N ALA A 226 21.03 3.41 -0.87
CA ALA A 226 21.86 2.44 -0.15
C ALA A 226 21.24 2.05 1.20
N LEU A 227 20.74 3.04 1.95
CA LEU A 227 19.97 2.83 3.19
C LEU A 227 18.76 1.92 2.95
N PHE A 228 17.94 2.23 1.94
CA PHE A 228 16.73 1.45 1.66
C PHE A 228 17.01 0.05 1.13
N VAL A 229 18.02 -0.12 0.28
CA VAL A 229 18.46 -1.45 -0.17
C VAL A 229 18.94 -2.26 1.02
N GLY A 230 19.72 -1.66 1.92
CA GLY A 230 20.10 -2.29 3.17
C GLY A 230 18.88 -2.76 3.97
N ASP A 231 17.96 -1.85 4.29
CA ASP A 231 16.76 -2.17 5.07
C ASP A 231 15.92 -3.28 4.44
N VAL A 232 15.77 -3.29 3.11
CA VAL A 232 15.11 -4.40 2.38
C VAL A 232 15.85 -5.72 2.57
N ILE A 233 17.18 -5.75 2.45
CA ILE A 233 17.98 -6.97 2.61
C ILE A 233 17.78 -7.56 4.00
N VAL A 234 17.77 -6.73 5.05
CA VAL A 234 17.58 -7.20 6.43
C VAL A 234 16.12 -7.30 6.86
N ALA A 235 15.15 -7.05 5.98
CA ALA A 235 13.73 -7.11 6.29
C ALA A 235 13.28 -8.49 6.81
N SER A 236 13.98 -9.57 6.45
CA SER A 236 13.57 -10.97 6.66
C SER A 236 12.23 -11.35 5.99
N TYR A 237 11.69 -10.48 5.12
CA TYR A 237 10.40 -10.69 4.47
C TYR A 237 10.57 -11.11 3.01
N ARG A 238 10.29 -12.38 2.72
CA ARG A 238 10.38 -12.97 1.38
C ARG A 238 9.51 -12.25 0.34
N SER A 239 8.32 -11.80 0.75
CA SER A 239 7.41 -11.00 -0.10
C SER A 239 8.03 -9.67 -0.53
N VAL A 240 8.69 -8.96 0.41
CA VAL A 240 9.36 -7.68 0.16
C VAL A 240 10.55 -7.89 -0.79
N TRP A 241 11.32 -8.97 -0.59
CA TRP A 241 12.40 -9.33 -1.50
C TRP A 241 11.90 -9.68 -2.90
N LEU A 242 10.84 -10.47 -3.01
CA LEU A 242 10.25 -10.83 -4.29
C LEU A 242 9.72 -9.59 -5.02
N ALA A 243 8.98 -8.72 -4.33
CA ALA A 243 8.46 -7.48 -4.91
C ALA A 243 9.59 -6.57 -5.42
N THR A 244 10.61 -6.34 -4.58
CA THR A 244 11.74 -5.47 -4.92
C THR A 244 12.58 -6.07 -6.04
N GLY A 245 12.89 -7.37 -5.96
CA GLY A 245 13.67 -8.10 -6.95
C GLY A 245 13.00 -8.09 -8.32
N LEU A 246 11.71 -8.41 -8.38
CA LEU A 246 10.95 -8.37 -9.63
C LEU A 246 10.89 -6.94 -10.21
N ALA A 247 10.67 -5.92 -9.36
CA ALA A 247 10.68 -4.54 -9.82
C ALA A 247 12.04 -4.14 -10.41
N VAL A 248 13.15 -4.51 -9.75
CA VAL A 248 14.51 -4.28 -10.24
C VAL A 248 14.77 -5.01 -11.57
N LEU A 249 14.35 -6.26 -11.71
CA LEU A 249 14.48 -7.04 -12.94
C LEU A 249 13.72 -6.40 -14.10
N ILE A 250 12.50 -5.90 -13.87
CA ILE A 250 11.73 -5.17 -14.88
C ILE A 250 12.45 -3.87 -15.28
N LEU A 251 12.98 -3.12 -14.31
CA LEU A 251 13.75 -1.91 -14.60
C LEU A 251 15.06 -2.21 -15.35
N LEU A 252 15.71 -3.34 -15.09
CA LEU A 252 16.87 -3.81 -15.84
C LEU A 252 16.51 -4.11 -17.30
N ALA A 253 15.47 -4.92 -17.50
CA ALA A 253 15.06 -5.38 -18.83
C ALA A 253 14.53 -4.22 -19.68
N CYS A 254 13.65 -3.40 -19.11
CA CYS A 254 12.89 -2.39 -19.83
C CYS A 254 13.44 -0.96 -19.70
N GLY A 255 14.38 -0.72 -18.79
CA GLY A 255 14.96 0.60 -18.54
C GLY A 255 16.00 1.03 -19.57
N SER A 256 16.15 2.35 -19.73
CA SER A 256 17.18 2.96 -20.57
C SER A 256 18.61 2.70 -20.04
N GLY A 257 19.63 2.89 -20.87
CA GLY A 257 21.03 2.73 -20.44
C GLY A 257 21.44 3.65 -19.27
N HIS A 258 20.81 4.82 -19.14
CA HIS A 258 21.01 5.70 -17.98
C HIS A 258 20.39 5.13 -16.70
N LEU A 259 19.20 4.53 -16.81
CA LEU A 259 18.53 3.87 -15.69
C LEU A 259 19.31 2.63 -15.25
N ARG A 260 19.77 1.79 -16.18
CA ARG A 260 20.59 0.61 -15.87
C ARG A 260 21.88 0.99 -15.14
N ARG A 261 22.56 2.07 -15.55
CA ARG A 261 23.71 2.63 -14.82
C ARG A 261 23.34 3.09 -13.41
N SER A 262 22.20 3.78 -13.27
CA SER A 262 21.70 4.25 -11.97
C SER A 262 21.40 3.10 -11.03
N LEU A 263 20.83 2.02 -11.56
CA LEU A 263 20.63 0.79 -10.83
C LEU A 263 21.95 0.14 -10.42
N ALA A 264 22.90 -0.03 -11.34
CA ALA A 264 24.20 -0.62 -11.00
C ALA A 264 24.90 0.16 -9.88
N MET A 265 24.89 1.50 -9.94
CA MET A 265 25.43 2.34 -8.86
C MET A 265 24.63 2.21 -7.56
N GLY A 266 23.30 2.15 -7.63
CA GLY A 266 22.44 1.99 -6.45
C GLY A 266 22.65 0.66 -5.75
N ILE A 267 22.75 -0.43 -6.52
CA ILE A 267 23.07 -1.77 -6.02
C ILE A 267 24.47 -1.80 -5.42
N ALA A 268 25.47 -1.25 -6.12
CA ALA A 268 26.84 -1.18 -5.59
C ALA A 268 26.89 -0.38 -4.29
N ALA A 269 26.23 0.77 -4.22
CA ALA A 269 26.14 1.57 -3.01
C ALA A 269 25.44 0.81 -1.86
N GLY A 270 24.33 0.11 -2.16
CA GLY A 270 23.63 -0.73 -1.20
C GLY A 270 24.46 -1.91 -0.69
N ALA A 271 25.26 -2.54 -1.55
CA ALA A 271 26.18 -3.61 -1.18
C ALA A 271 27.29 -3.09 -0.26
N VAL A 272 27.94 -1.98 -0.64
CA VAL A 272 28.98 -1.33 0.20
C VAL A 272 28.39 -0.93 1.55
N PHE A 273 27.21 -0.31 1.57
CA PHE A 273 26.53 0.08 2.79
C PHE A 273 26.19 -1.12 3.68
N THR A 274 25.65 -2.19 3.11
CA THR A 274 25.32 -3.43 3.84
C THR A 274 26.56 -4.04 4.49
N VAL A 275 27.68 -4.10 3.77
CA VAL A 275 28.96 -4.60 4.31
C VAL A 275 29.50 -3.67 5.40
N ALA A 276 29.51 -2.36 5.16
CA ALA A 276 30.02 -1.38 6.11
C ALA A 276 29.20 -1.37 7.42
N VAL A 277 27.87 -1.34 7.32
CA VAL A 277 26.98 -1.38 8.48
C VAL A 277 27.06 -2.72 9.19
N GLY A 278 27.13 -3.83 8.45
CA GLY A 278 27.30 -5.17 9.04
C GLY A 278 28.60 -5.33 9.82
N ALA A 279 29.68 -4.65 9.41
CA ALA A 279 30.94 -4.68 10.14
C ALA A 279 30.89 -3.93 11.48
N VAL A 280 30.07 -2.89 11.61
CA VAL A 280 30.08 -1.99 12.78
C VAL A 280 28.83 -2.10 13.67
N SER A 281 27.70 -2.58 13.15
CA SER A 281 26.43 -2.64 13.88
C SER A 281 26.16 -4.03 14.44
N ALA A 282 26.13 -4.15 15.77
CA ALA A 282 25.73 -5.38 16.44
C ALA A 282 24.26 -5.75 16.17
N GLY A 283 23.36 -4.76 16.12
CA GLY A 283 21.95 -4.97 15.80
C GLY A 283 21.74 -5.51 14.39
N TRP A 284 22.53 -5.03 13.42
CA TRP A 284 22.50 -5.56 12.05
C TRP A 284 22.96 -7.01 11.98
N ARG A 285 24.06 -7.35 12.65
CA ARG A 285 24.58 -8.72 12.68
C ARG A 285 23.56 -9.69 13.27
N ALA A 286 22.99 -9.35 14.42
CA ALA A 286 21.94 -10.15 15.05
C ALA A 286 20.74 -10.36 14.10
N ARG A 287 20.31 -9.31 13.40
CA ARG A 287 19.22 -9.39 12.43
C ARG A 287 19.58 -10.25 11.23
N SER A 288 20.79 -10.14 10.68
CA SER A 288 21.25 -10.98 9.56
C SER A 288 21.34 -12.47 9.93
N THR A 289 21.72 -12.79 11.16
CA THR A 289 21.70 -14.17 11.67
C THR A 289 20.27 -14.70 11.75
N LEU A 290 19.35 -13.91 12.33
CA LEU A 290 17.93 -14.27 12.39
C LEU A 290 17.32 -14.46 11.00
N VAL A 291 17.69 -13.64 10.01
CA VAL A 291 17.28 -13.82 8.61
C VAL A 291 17.71 -15.20 8.10
N GLY A 292 18.97 -15.58 8.35
CA GLY A 292 19.52 -16.88 7.97
C GLY A 292 18.73 -18.04 8.59
N GLU A 293 18.48 -17.98 9.89
CA GLU A 293 17.70 -18.99 10.63
C GLU A 293 16.26 -19.11 10.09
N HIS A 294 15.58 -17.98 9.84
CA HIS A 294 14.20 -17.97 9.31
C HIS A 294 14.10 -18.33 7.82
N LEU A 295 15.22 -18.39 7.08
CA LEU A 295 15.21 -18.95 5.74
C LEU A 295 15.04 -20.47 5.77
N ASP A 296 15.56 -21.11 6.80
CA ASP A 296 15.56 -22.56 6.97
C ASP A 296 14.31 -23.07 7.72
N ASP A 297 13.79 -22.32 8.70
CA ASP A 297 12.69 -22.75 9.59
C ASP A 297 11.25 -22.35 9.14
N ASP A 298 10.95 -22.34 7.84
CA ASP A 298 9.72 -21.69 7.33
C ASP A 298 8.40 -22.24 7.93
N ALA A 299 7.45 -21.31 8.07
CA ALA A 299 6.10 -21.47 8.61
C ALA A 299 5.25 -22.46 7.78
N GLY A 300 5.48 -23.76 7.97
CA GLY A 300 4.80 -24.86 7.26
C GLY A 300 3.28 -24.83 7.33
N TYR A 301 2.70 -24.07 8.27
CA TYR A 301 1.24 -23.93 8.37
C TYR A 301 0.60 -23.14 7.22
N ARG A 302 1.34 -22.30 6.49
CA ARG A 302 0.76 -21.43 5.44
C ARG A 302 0.13 -22.23 4.30
N LEU A 303 0.75 -23.35 3.89
CA LEU A 303 0.16 -24.26 2.90
C LEU A 303 -1.15 -24.88 3.41
N SER A 304 -1.20 -25.23 4.69
CA SER A 304 -2.40 -25.77 5.32
C SER A 304 -3.52 -24.73 5.42
N GLU A 305 -3.17 -23.49 5.74
CA GLU A 305 -4.10 -22.35 5.75
C GLU A 305 -4.64 -22.05 4.34
N MET A 306 -3.77 -22.06 3.32
CA MET A 306 -4.19 -21.91 1.92
C MET A 306 -5.18 -23.00 1.51
N ALA A 307 -4.91 -24.25 1.86
CA ALA A 307 -5.80 -25.37 1.54
C ALA A 307 -7.19 -25.19 2.15
N VAL A 308 -7.29 -24.62 3.35
CA VAL A 308 -8.58 -24.27 3.97
C VAL A 308 -9.32 -23.24 3.12
N GLY A 309 -8.68 -22.12 2.77
CA GLY A 309 -9.31 -21.08 1.96
C GLY A 309 -9.71 -21.56 0.57
N LEU A 310 -8.89 -22.39 -0.07
CA LEU A 310 -9.22 -22.98 -1.37
C LEU A 310 -10.38 -23.98 -1.29
N ARG A 311 -10.58 -24.68 -0.17
CA ARG A 311 -11.78 -25.51 0.05
C ARG A 311 -13.05 -24.66 0.18
N VAL A 312 -12.97 -23.53 0.88
CA VAL A 312 -14.09 -22.57 0.97
C VAL A 312 -14.46 -22.06 -0.42
N PHE A 313 -13.45 -21.68 -1.21
CA PHE A 313 -13.62 -21.28 -2.60
C PHE A 313 -14.25 -22.39 -3.46
N ALA A 314 -13.77 -23.63 -3.34
CA ALA A 314 -14.32 -24.75 -4.09
C ALA A 314 -15.82 -24.98 -3.82
N ALA A 315 -16.27 -24.71 -2.58
CA ALA A 315 -17.69 -24.78 -2.22
C ALA A 315 -18.50 -23.59 -2.74
N HIS A 316 -17.90 -22.41 -2.90
CA HIS A 316 -18.56 -21.17 -3.31
C HIS A 316 -17.78 -20.42 -4.41
N PRO A 317 -17.63 -21.00 -5.61
CA PRO A 317 -16.64 -20.53 -6.57
C PRO A 317 -16.93 -19.13 -7.14
N LEU A 318 -18.20 -18.74 -7.27
CA LEU A 318 -18.55 -17.48 -7.93
C LEU A 318 -18.44 -16.27 -6.99
N ALA A 319 -19.07 -16.36 -5.81
CA ALA A 319 -19.23 -15.23 -4.90
C ALA A 319 -18.46 -15.38 -3.58
N GLY A 320 -17.75 -16.50 -3.38
CA GLY A 320 -17.17 -16.84 -2.08
C GLY A 320 -18.25 -17.05 -1.02
N ASP A 321 -17.83 -17.16 0.23
CA ASP A 321 -18.73 -17.35 1.36
C ASP A 321 -19.10 -16.03 2.08
N GLY A 322 -18.72 -14.89 1.49
CA GLY A 322 -18.93 -13.55 2.05
C GLY A 322 -17.75 -13.05 2.88
N LEU A 323 -17.65 -11.71 3.01
CA LEU A 323 -16.58 -11.10 3.81
C LEU A 323 -16.74 -11.47 5.28
N GLY A 324 -15.63 -11.75 5.94
CA GLY A 324 -15.62 -12.16 7.35
C GLY A 324 -15.70 -13.67 7.55
N GLN A 325 -15.65 -14.45 6.46
CA GLN A 325 -15.67 -15.90 6.52
C GLN A 325 -14.48 -16.44 7.33
N THR A 326 -14.76 -17.42 8.18
CA THR A 326 -13.73 -18.14 8.94
C THR A 326 -14.06 -19.61 9.03
N THR A 327 -13.04 -20.45 9.04
CA THR A 327 -13.17 -21.89 9.32
C THR A 327 -12.69 -22.15 10.75
N PRO A 328 -13.58 -22.57 11.67
CA PRO A 328 -13.19 -22.77 13.06
C PRO A 328 -12.43 -24.08 13.28
N HIS A 329 -11.63 -24.13 14.34
CA HIS A 329 -10.98 -25.35 14.86
C HIS A 329 -10.15 -26.14 13.82
N VAL A 330 -9.41 -25.43 12.97
CA VAL A 330 -8.49 -26.05 12.00
C VAL A 330 -7.16 -26.34 12.69
N TYR A 331 -6.71 -27.59 12.59
CA TYR A 331 -5.34 -27.94 12.94
C TYR A 331 -4.38 -27.46 11.86
N LEU A 332 -3.44 -26.60 12.26
CA LEU A 332 -2.38 -26.09 11.42
C LEU A 332 -1.04 -26.73 11.86
N PRO A 333 -0.49 -27.69 11.09
CA PRO A 333 0.77 -28.35 11.42
C PRO A 333 1.90 -27.33 11.64
N GLY A 334 2.62 -27.46 12.75
CA GLY A 334 3.68 -26.52 13.13
C GLY A 334 3.21 -25.18 13.71
N PHE A 335 1.90 -25.04 14.01
CA PHE A 335 1.35 -23.84 14.63
C PHE A 335 0.44 -24.17 15.83
N ALA A 336 -0.86 -24.41 15.61
CA ALA A 336 -1.85 -24.70 16.64
C ALA A 336 -3.18 -25.14 16.01
N ILE A 337 -4.13 -25.56 16.84
CA ILE A 337 -5.55 -25.58 16.47
C ILE A 337 -6.08 -24.16 16.62
N THR A 338 -6.56 -23.56 15.53
CA THR A 338 -7.04 -22.17 15.52
C THR A 338 -8.19 -21.98 14.53
N ASN A 339 -8.75 -20.77 14.51
CA ASN A 339 -9.68 -20.36 13.45
C ASN A 339 -8.86 -19.80 12.28
N VAL A 340 -9.17 -20.24 11.07
CA VAL A 340 -8.53 -19.76 9.83
C VAL A 340 -9.45 -18.77 9.13
N GLY A 341 -8.89 -17.64 8.68
CA GLY A 341 -9.64 -16.51 8.16
C GLY A 341 -10.05 -15.51 9.26
N PRO A 342 -10.61 -14.35 8.88
CA PRO A 342 -11.01 -13.98 7.53
C PRO A 342 -9.87 -13.43 6.68
N ILE A 343 -8.72 -13.19 7.32
CA ILE A 343 -7.45 -12.86 6.69
C ILE A 343 -6.68 -14.16 6.49
N TYR A 344 -6.16 -14.35 5.28
CA TYR A 344 -5.31 -15.48 4.91
C TYR A 344 -3.94 -14.97 4.53
N HIS A 345 -2.88 -15.71 4.86
CA HIS A 345 -1.51 -15.38 4.46
C HIS A 345 -1.26 -15.43 2.96
N VAL A 346 -2.26 -15.59 2.10
CA VAL A 346 -2.12 -15.46 0.66
C VAL A 346 -3.30 -14.66 0.14
N PHE A 347 -3.01 -13.49 -0.44
CA PHE A 347 -4.05 -12.49 -0.72
C PHE A 347 -5.09 -12.98 -1.72
N TYR A 348 -4.66 -13.69 -2.78
CA TYR A 348 -5.63 -14.23 -3.74
C TYR A 348 -6.53 -15.29 -3.10
N VAL A 349 -6.01 -16.09 -2.16
CA VAL A 349 -6.82 -17.07 -1.41
C VAL A 349 -7.82 -16.35 -0.52
N MET A 350 -7.42 -15.26 0.14
CA MET A 350 -8.33 -14.41 0.90
C MET A 350 -9.48 -13.87 0.03
N ILE A 351 -9.16 -13.34 -1.16
CA ILE A 351 -10.18 -12.86 -2.10
C ILE A 351 -11.09 -13.99 -2.55
N LEU A 352 -10.53 -15.15 -2.94
CA LEU A 352 -11.32 -16.29 -3.42
C LEU A 352 -12.25 -16.87 -2.35
N ALA A 353 -11.76 -17.03 -1.11
CA ALA A 353 -12.56 -17.56 -0.01
C ALA A 353 -13.73 -16.63 0.34
N ASN A 354 -13.49 -15.31 0.40
CA ASN A 354 -14.51 -14.36 0.83
C ASN A 354 -15.42 -13.85 -0.31
N LEU A 355 -14.90 -13.66 -1.53
CA LEU A 355 -15.59 -13.01 -2.65
C LEU A 355 -15.60 -13.83 -3.95
N GLY A 356 -14.96 -15.00 -3.98
CA GLY A 356 -14.92 -15.89 -5.14
C GLY A 356 -14.24 -15.29 -6.37
N LEU A 357 -14.57 -15.85 -7.54
CA LEU A 357 -14.07 -15.35 -8.84
C LEU A 357 -14.52 -13.92 -9.12
N ALA A 358 -15.72 -13.52 -8.65
CA ALA A 358 -16.21 -12.16 -8.82
C ALA A 358 -15.27 -11.13 -8.15
N GLY A 359 -14.85 -11.42 -6.91
CA GLY A 359 -13.87 -10.61 -6.19
C GLY A 359 -12.53 -10.55 -6.90
N LEU A 360 -12.00 -11.70 -7.33
CA LEU A 360 -10.70 -11.76 -8.00
C LEU A 360 -10.70 -10.94 -9.29
N ILE A 361 -11.73 -11.10 -10.13
CA ILE A 361 -11.88 -10.32 -11.37
C ILE A 361 -11.98 -8.82 -11.06
N ALA A 362 -12.77 -8.44 -10.05
CA ALA A 362 -12.95 -7.04 -9.68
C ALA A 362 -11.66 -6.39 -9.17
N VAL A 363 -10.82 -7.11 -8.44
CA VAL A 363 -9.49 -6.64 -8.00
C VAL A 363 -8.50 -6.59 -9.16
N SER A 364 -8.48 -7.61 -10.03
CA SER A 364 -7.54 -7.67 -11.15
C SER A 364 -7.86 -6.68 -12.27
N ALA A 365 -9.13 -6.33 -12.50
CA ALA A 365 -9.54 -5.44 -13.58
C ALA A 365 -8.88 -4.03 -13.56
N PRO A 366 -8.90 -3.26 -12.44
CA PRO A 366 -8.23 -1.97 -12.39
C PRO A 366 -6.70 -2.10 -12.49
N LEU A 367 -6.12 -3.16 -11.91
CA LEU A 367 -4.69 -3.44 -11.99
C LEU A 367 -4.27 -3.64 -13.45
N TRP A 368 -4.95 -4.54 -14.17
CA TRP A 368 -4.70 -4.81 -15.58
C TRP A 368 -4.79 -3.56 -16.46
N ARG A 369 -5.81 -2.71 -16.23
CA ARG A 369 -5.96 -1.43 -16.94
C ARG A 369 -4.78 -0.51 -16.70
N ALA A 370 -4.36 -0.36 -15.44
CA ALA A 370 -3.21 0.46 -15.09
C ALA A 370 -1.92 -0.08 -15.73
N LEU A 371 -1.68 -1.39 -15.65
CA LEU A 371 -0.52 -2.06 -16.26
C LEU A 371 -0.47 -1.80 -17.76
N ARG A 372 -1.58 -1.99 -18.48
CA ARG A 372 -1.65 -1.76 -19.94
C ARG A 372 -1.33 -0.33 -20.33
N VAL A 373 -1.91 0.64 -19.63
CA VAL A 373 -1.72 2.07 -19.93
C VAL A 373 -0.29 2.50 -19.59
N ALA A 374 0.22 2.07 -18.44
CA ALA A 374 1.57 2.39 -17.99
C ALA A 374 2.64 1.76 -18.89
N TRP A 375 2.42 0.51 -19.34
CA TRP A 375 3.32 -0.17 -20.25
C TRP A 375 3.41 0.54 -21.61
N ALA A 376 2.28 1.04 -22.13
CA ALA A 376 2.23 1.77 -23.39
C ALA A 376 2.96 3.13 -23.34
N ALA A 377 3.05 3.76 -22.16
CA ALA A 377 3.62 5.09 -21.97
C ALA A 377 5.12 5.18 -22.29
N ARG A 378 5.89 4.11 -22.00
CA ARG A 378 7.36 4.05 -22.10
C ARG A 378 8.12 5.17 -21.34
N ASP A 379 7.45 5.89 -20.43
CA ASP A 379 8.07 6.90 -19.58
C ASP A 379 8.79 6.23 -18.37
N PRO A 380 10.04 6.62 -18.04
CA PRO A 380 10.78 6.00 -16.94
C PRO A 380 10.09 6.06 -15.57
N ARG A 381 9.39 7.15 -15.25
CA ARG A 381 8.70 7.28 -13.94
C ARG A 381 7.50 6.36 -13.88
N THR A 382 6.77 6.30 -14.98
CA THR A 382 5.65 5.36 -15.16
C THR A 382 6.14 3.92 -15.06
N LEU A 383 7.28 3.59 -15.68
CA LEU A 383 7.91 2.28 -15.60
C LEU A 383 8.30 1.90 -14.16
N ALA A 384 8.77 2.85 -13.32
CA ALA A 384 9.08 2.56 -11.92
C ALA A 384 7.87 2.10 -11.11
N PHE A 385 6.75 2.83 -11.22
CA PHE A 385 5.52 2.45 -10.52
C PHE A 385 4.87 1.19 -11.10
N LEU A 386 5.02 0.98 -12.41
CA LEU A 386 4.60 -0.25 -13.09
C LEU A 386 5.39 -1.47 -12.58
N ALA A 387 6.71 -1.36 -12.53
CA ALA A 387 7.60 -2.40 -12.03
C ALA A 387 7.28 -2.77 -10.57
N LEU A 388 7.05 -1.76 -9.72
CA LEU A 388 6.57 -1.97 -8.35
C LEU A 388 5.21 -2.66 -8.33
N THR A 389 4.25 -2.23 -9.15
CA THR A 389 2.92 -2.85 -9.21
C THR A 389 3.02 -4.34 -9.55
N CYS A 390 3.83 -4.71 -10.55
CA CYS A 390 4.08 -6.11 -10.88
C CYS A 390 4.75 -6.88 -9.75
N GLY A 391 5.76 -6.27 -9.10
CA GLY A 391 6.42 -6.82 -7.92
C GLY A 391 5.44 -7.16 -6.79
N PHE A 392 4.59 -6.20 -6.43
CA PHE A 392 3.62 -6.38 -5.35
C PHE A 392 2.47 -7.32 -5.73
N ILE A 393 2.09 -7.43 -7.00
CA ILE A 393 1.16 -8.48 -7.46
C ILE A 393 1.77 -9.87 -7.25
N ALA A 394 3.04 -10.06 -7.65
CA ALA A 394 3.73 -11.34 -7.45
C ALA A 394 3.89 -11.67 -5.96
N ALA A 395 4.29 -10.68 -5.16
CA ALA A 395 4.37 -10.83 -3.71
C ALA A 395 3.02 -11.25 -3.11
N ALA A 396 1.94 -10.52 -3.42
CA ALA A 396 0.59 -10.83 -2.95
C ALA A 396 0.08 -12.22 -3.36
N ALA A 397 0.57 -12.76 -4.49
CA ALA A 397 0.26 -14.11 -4.94
C ALA A 397 1.01 -15.20 -4.16
N SER A 398 2.20 -14.89 -3.63
CA SER A 398 3.07 -15.84 -2.93
C SER A 398 3.00 -15.78 -1.40
N ALA A 399 2.66 -14.61 -0.85
CA ALA A 399 2.66 -14.32 0.58
C ALA A 399 1.77 -13.08 0.84
N GLY A 400 1.02 -13.11 1.93
CA GLY A 400 0.00 -12.14 2.36
C GLY A 400 -0.10 -12.14 3.89
N PRO A 401 -0.91 -11.23 4.44
CA PRO A 401 -0.62 -9.83 4.57
C PRO A 401 -0.13 -9.57 5.99
N THR A 402 1.18 -9.59 6.17
CA THR A 402 1.75 -8.84 7.29
C THR A 402 1.80 -7.35 6.98
N ASP A 403 1.66 -6.98 5.70
CA ASP A 403 1.94 -5.64 5.19
C ASP A 403 1.07 -5.34 3.96
N GLY A 404 0.01 -4.54 4.15
CA GLY A 404 -0.62 -3.70 3.14
C GLY A 404 -1.08 -4.32 1.82
N HIS A 405 -2.37 -4.19 1.50
CA HIS A 405 -2.84 -4.28 0.11
C HIS A 405 -3.03 -2.89 -0.52
N TRP A 406 -2.73 -1.84 0.23
CA TRP A 406 -2.88 -0.46 -0.22
C TRP A 406 -1.95 -0.11 -1.40
N GLU A 407 -0.85 -0.83 -1.53
CA GLU A 407 0.11 -0.82 -2.64
C GLU A 407 -0.59 -1.09 -3.97
N LEU A 408 -1.53 -2.04 -3.97
CA LEU A 408 -2.35 -2.41 -5.12
C LEU A 408 -3.40 -1.33 -5.46
N GLY A 409 -3.62 -0.35 -4.59
CA GLY A 409 -4.38 0.86 -4.88
C GLY A 409 -3.52 2.01 -5.37
N VAL A 410 -2.46 2.33 -4.61
CA VAL A 410 -1.64 3.52 -4.83
C VAL A 410 -0.68 3.39 -6.01
N LEU A 411 -0.01 2.24 -6.20
CA LEU A 411 1.00 2.09 -7.26
C LEU A 411 0.38 2.16 -8.66
N PRO A 412 -0.76 1.50 -8.95
CA PRO A 412 -1.49 1.70 -10.20
C PRO A 412 -1.90 3.15 -10.43
N ALA A 413 -2.36 3.85 -9.38
CA ALA A 413 -2.72 5.25 -9.48
C ALA A 413 -1.50 6.10 -9.84
N LEU A 414 -0.36 5.90 -9.17
CA LEU A 414 0.88 6.62 -9.44
C LEU A 414 1.41 6.36 -10.85
N ALA A 415 1.33 5.12 -11.35
CA ALA A 415 1.69 4.80 -12.72
C ALA A 415 0.82 5.56 -13.74
N LEU A 416 -0.50 5.62 -13.51
CA LEU A 416 -1.44 6.35 -14.37
C LEU A 416 -1.24 7.88 -14.29
N LEU A 417 -0.96 8.41 -13.10
CA LEU A 417 -0.74 9.84 -12.87
C LEU A 417 0.60 10.33 -13.44
N ALA A 418 1.64 9.49 -13.41
CA ALA A 418 2.96 9.80 -13.95
C ALA A 418 2.97 9.93 -15.48
N ASN A 419 2.10 9.19 -16.17
CA ASN A 419 2.00 9.19 -17.63
C ASN A 419 1.36 10.48 -18.20
N GLN A 420 0.56 11.20 -17.40
CA GLN A 420 -0.14 12.37 -17.91
C GLN A 420 0.82 13.55 -18.09
N ARG A 421 1.23 13.81 -19.35
CA ARG A 421 1.94 15.03 -19.73
C ARG A 421 1.15 16.25 -19.26
N PRO A 422 1.82 17.30 -18.72
CA PRO A 422 1.12 18.53 -18.38
C PRO A 422 0.38 19.03 -19.61
N ALA A 423 -0.92 19.32 -19.49
CA ALA A 423 -1.79 19.75 -20.58
C ALA A 423 -1.46 21.16 -21.14
N GLY A 424 -0.23 21.66 -20.94
CA GLY A 424 0.20 22.99 -21.35
C GLY A 424 1.43 22.89 -22.24
N HIS A 425 1.23 23.11 -23.53
CA HIS A 425 2.14 23.69 -24.56
C HIS A 425 1.77 23.29 -26.00
N ALA A 426 0.65 22.61 -26.23
CA ALA A 426 0.12 22.38 -27.59
C ALA A 426 -0.50 23.64 -28.25
N GLY A 427 -0.05 24.85 -27.89
CA GLY A 427 -0.73 26.11 -28.27
C GLY A 427 0.18 27.28 -28.64
N VAL A 428 1.47 27.07 -28.92
CA VAL A 428 2.34 28.12 -29.49
C VAL A 428 3.27 27.51 -30.55
N GLU A 429 2.70 26.77 -31.50
CA GLU A 429 3.32 26.52 -32.82
C GLU A 429 2.37 27.10 -33.86
N GLY A 430 2.45 28.42 -34.05
CA GLY A 430 1.51 29.11 -34.93
C GLY A 430 1.71 30.61 -35.02
N SER A 431 2.95 31.07 -35.18
CA SER A 431 3.27 32.32 -35.90
C SER A 431 4.79 32.53 -35.92
N ARG A 432 5.45 31.99 -36.94
CA ARG A 432 6.61 32.67 -37.54
C ARG A 432 6.24 32.90 -39.01
N PRO A 433 6.28 34.16 -39.49
CA PRO A 433 6.10 34.47 -40.90
C PRO A 433 7.23 33.87 -41.75
#